data_AF-N9LNR1-F1
#
_entry.id   AF-N9LNR1-F1
#
_cell.length_a   1.000
_cell.length_b   1.000
_cell.length_c   1.000
_cell.angle_alpha   90.00
_cell.angle_beta   90.00
_cell.angle_gamma   90.00
#
_symmetry.space_group_name_H-M   'P 1'
#
loop_
_entity.id
_entity.type
_entity.pdbx_description
1 polymer ?
#
loop_
_entity_poly.entity_id
_entity_poly.type
_entity_poly.pdbx_seq_one_letter_code
_entity_poly.pdbx_strand_id
1 'polypeptide(L)'
;MQQLRLWFTRGWQDKVFAGLTNSASLNGDKQVTLIQLQTLVSQHGGIWVSLGLLPANTKAAKREDVNNLGGSVGLLVQSPSDASVDEIPTGDLETAKLYAERVKSIVEKLHS
;
A
#
# COMPACT_ATOMS: atom_id res chain seq x y z
N MET A 1 17.09 16.72 8.30
CA MET A 1 18.48 16.36 7.91
C MET A 1 18.69 14.90 7.52
N GLN A 2 18.02 13.92 8.16
CA GLN A 2 18.24 12.48 7.89
C GLN A 2 17.81 12.03 6.48
N GLN A 3 16.66 12.49 5.98
CA GLN A 3 16.18 12.23 4.61
C GLN A 3 17.15 12.72 3.54
N LEU A 4 17.62 13.97 3.67
CA LEU A 4 18.61 14.55 2.75
C LEU A 4 19.89 13.72 2.72
N ARG A 5 20.35 13.25 3.88
CA ARG A 5 21.51 12.35 3.99
C ARG A 5 21.31 11.06 3.21
N LEU A 6 20.19 10.37 3.44
CA LEU A 6 19.87 9.13 2.73
C LEU A 6 19.80 9.31 1.22
N TRP A 7 19.26 10.45 0.76
CA TRP A 7 19.14 10.75 -0.67
C TRP A 7 20.50 10.91 -1.34
N PHE A 8 21.38 11.77 -0.81
CA PHE A 8 22.67 12.03 -1.46
C PHE A 8 23.65 10.85 -1.29
N THR A 9 23.57 10.09 -0.19
CA THR A 9 24.38 8.87 -0.02
C THR A 9 23.78 7.66 -0.71
N ARG A 10 22.64 7.81 -1.42
CA ARG A 10 21.92 6.72 -2.09
C ARG A 10 21.60 5.55 -1.16
N GLY A 11 21.32 5.83 0.12
CA GLY A 11 21.14 4.80 1.16
C GLY A 11 19.93 3.88 0.97
N TRP A 12 19.00 4.26 0.09
CA TRP A 12 17.79 3.51 -0.27
C TRP A 12 17.78 2.99 -1.70
N GLN A 13 18.89 3.16 -2.43
CA GLN A 13 19.06 2.60 -3.77
C GLN A 13 18.79 1.10 -3.76
N ASP A 14 17.98 0.65 -4.71
CA ASP A 14 17.60 -0.75 -4.95
C ASP A 14 16.89 -1.46 -3.78
N LYS A 15 16.51 -0.72 -2.73
CA LYS A 15 15.68 -1.28 -1.64
C LYS A 15 14.24 -1.43 -2.11
N VAL A 16 13.58 -2.48 -1.60
CA VAL A 16 12.17 -2.75 -1.87
C VAL A 16 11.28 -1.90 -0.97
N PHE A 17 10.27 -1.28 -1.56
CA PHE A 17 9.25 -0.49 -0.89
C PHE A 17 7.85 -0.92 -1.31
N ALA A 18 6.90 -0.68 -0.42
CA ALA A 18 5.48 -0.90 -0.59
C ALA A 18 4.73 0.17 0.19
N GLY A 19 3.49 0.47 -0.19
CA GLY A 19 2.72 1.56 0.40
C GLY A 19 1.30 1.18 0.74
N LEU A 20 0.84 1.69 1.88
CA LEU A 20 -0.55 1.66 2.28
C LEU A 20 -1.00 3.04 2.75
N THR A 21 -2.30 3.30 2.70
CA THR A 21 -2.90 4.48 3.29
C THR A 21 -4.30 4.16 3.82
N ASN A 22 -4.69 4.88 4.87
CA ASN A 22 -5.99 4.77 5.52
C ASN A 22 -6.64 6.15 5.63
N SER A 23 -7.96 6.21 5.45
CA SER A 23 -8.74 7.43 5.72
C SER A 23 -10.14 7.10 6.19
N ALA A 24 -10.81 8.08 6.81
CA ALA A 24 -12.22 7.93 7.21
C ALA A 24 -13.17 7.79 6.02
N SER A 25 -12.96 8.56 4.96
CA SER A 25 -13.81 8.56 3.76
C SER A 25 -13.45 7.44 2.78
N LEU A 26 -14.42 6.99 1.98
CA LEU A 26 -14.18 5.98 0.93
C LEU A 26 -13.15 6.43 -0.11
N ASN A 27 -13.28 7.64 -0.67
CA ASN A 27 -12.24 8.21 -1.53
C ASN A 27 -11.10 8.79 -0.68
N GLY A 28 -11.37 9.87 0.06
CA GLY A 28 -10.43 10.50 0.98
C GLY A 28 -9.07 10.86 0.36
N ASP A 29 -9.03 10.99 -0.97
CA ASP A 29 -7.86 11.27 -1.80
C ASP A 29 -6.64 10.39 -1.51
N LYS A 30 -6.91 9.14 -1.07
CA LYS A 30 -5.88 8.15 -0.71
C LYS A 30 -4.86 7.91 -1.83
N GLN A 31 -5.30 8.01 -3.08
CA GLN A 31 -4.42 7.89 -4.25
C GLN A 31 -3.30 8.94 -4.25
N VAL A 32 -3.57 10.16 -3.80
CA VAL A 32 -2.56 11.24 -3.74
C VAL A 32 -1.46 10.89 -2.74
N THR A 33 -1.82 10.34 -1.57
CA THR A 33 -0.86 9.85 -0.58
C THR A 33 0.05 8.78 -1.17
N LEU A 34 -0.51 7.79 -1.86
CA LEU A 34 0.28 6.72 -2.47
C LEU A 34 1.19 7.23 -3.59
N ILE A 35 0.72 8.15 -4.44
CA ILE A 35 1.54 8.77 -5.49
C ILE A 35 2.71 9.54 -4.88
N GLN A 36 2.50 10.26 -3.78
CA GLN A 36 3.57 10.97 -3.08
C GLN A 36 4.63 9.99 -2.53
N LEU A 37 4.21 8.90 -1.90
CA LEU A 37 5.12 7.87 -1.39
C LEU A 37 5.88 7.18 -2.52
N GLN A 38 5.21 6.83 -3.61
CA GLN A 38 5.83 6.23 -4.78
C GLN A 38 6.87 7.19 -5.40
N THR A 39 6.54 8.48 -5.50
CA THR A 39 7.46 9.51 -6.00
C THR A 39 8.70 9.61 -5.11
N LEU A 40 8.52 9.60 -3.79
CA LEU A 40 9.63 9.59 -2.84
C LEU A 40 10.54 8.39 -3.06
N VAL A 41 9.97 7.18 -3.18
CA VAL A 41 10.73 5.96 -3.44
C VAL A 41 11.53 6.07 -4.75
N SER A 42 10.92 6.59 -5.81
CA SER A 42 11.58 6.82 -7.10
C SER A 42 12.75 7.81 -6.99
N GLN A 43 12.62 8.91 -6.24
CA GLN A 43 13.73 9.86 -6.03
C GLN A 43 14.96 9.22 -5.37
N HIS A 44 14.72 8.19 -4.54
CA HIS A 44 15.75 7.42 -3.85
C HIS A 44 16.29 6.22 -4.64
N GLY A 45 15.76 5.96 -5.85
CA GLY A 45 16.13 4.78 -6.63
C GLY A 45 15.63 3.45 -6.03
N GLY A 46 14.57 3.50 -5.22
CA GLY A 46 13.96 2.30 -4.65
C GLY A 46 13.04 1.58 -5.64
N ILE A 47 12.75 0.32 -5.34
CA ILE A 47 11.89 -0.57 -6.12
C ILE A 47 10.50 -0.60 -5.48
N TRP A 48 9.48 -0.11 -6.19
CA TRP A 48 8.11 -0.09 -5.69
C TRP A 48 7.34 -1.36 -6.06
N VAL A 49 6.79 -2.06 -5.05
CA VAL A 49 5.94 -3.24 -5.25
C VAL A 49 4.48 -2.82 -5.28
N SER A 50 3.83 -2.97 -6.42
CA SER A 50 2.38 -2.76 -6.58
C SER A 50 1.56 -3.81 -5.82
N LEU A 51 0.27 -3.51 -5.56
CA LEU A 51 -0.61 -4.38 -4.78
C LEU A 51 -0.76 -5.79 -5.39
N GLY A 52 -0.90 -5.87 -6.72
CA GLY A 52 -0.93 -7.14 -7.44
C GLY A 52 -2.20 -7.98 -7.25
N LEU A 53 -3.28 -7.39 -6.75
CA LEU A 53 -4.59 -8.01 -6.56
C LEU A 53 -5.62 -7.33 -7.45
N LEU A 54 -6.53 -8.10 -8.06
CA LEU A 54 -7.64 -7.54 -8.82
C LEU A 54 -8.64 -6.84 -7.88
N PRO A 55 -9.31 -5.78 -8.33
CA PRO A 55 -10.32 -5.09 -7.53
C PRO A 55 -11.61 -5.94 -7.42
N ALA A 56 -12.22 -5.98 -6.24
CA ALA A 56 -13.58 -6.52 -6.09
C ALA A 56 -14.62 -5.44 -6.46
N ASN A 57 -14.97 -5.36 -7.75
CA ASN A 57 -15.77 -4.27 -8.32
C ASN A 57 -17.07 -4.75 -9.02
N THR A 58 -17.50 -5.98 -8.77
CA THR A 58 -18.79 -6.48 -9.29
C THR A 58 -19.96 -5.92 -8.48
N LYS A 59 -21.18 -5.97 -9.03
CA LYS A 59 -22.40 -5.54 -8.32
C LYS A 59 -22.63 -6.30 -7.01
N ALA A 60 -22.13 -7.54 -6.89
CA ALA A 60 -22.26 -8.37 -5.70
C ALA A 60 -21.14 -8.17 -4.68
N ALA A 61 -20.11 -7.39 -5.01
CA ALA A 61 -18.95 -7.19 -4.15
C ALA A 61 -19.32 -6.46 -2.86
N LYS A 62 -18.69 -6.86 -1.76
CA LYS A 62 -18.89 -6.32 -0.41
C LYS A 62 -17.57 -5.81 0.18
N ARG A 63 -17.65 -5.08 1.30
CA ARG A 63 -16.48 -4.54 1.99
C ARG A 63 -15.57 -5.62 2.57
N GLU A 64 -16.09 -6.83 2.76
CA GLU A 64 -15.36 -8.01 3.21
C GLU A 64 -14.54 -8.67 2.08
N ASP A 65 -14.76 -8.28 0.83
CA ASP A 65 -14.00 -8.82 -0.30
C ASP A 65 -12.61 -8.17 -0.40
N VAL A 66 -11.64 -8.99 -0.78
CA VAL A 66 -10.26 -8.55 -1.01
C VAL A 66 -10.21 -7.46 -2.08
N ASN A 67 -9.48 -6.40 -1.79
CA ASN A 67 -9.26 -5.25 -2.64
C ASN A 67 -10.57 -4.59 -3.15
N ASN A 68 -11.59 -4.52 -2.29
CA ASN A 68 -12.85 -3.86 -2.63
C ASN A 68 -12.69 -2.34 -2.90
N LEU A 69 -11.72 -1.67 -2.27
CA LEU A 69 -11.39 -0.26 -2.58
C LEU A 69 -10.61 -0.08 -3.90
N GLY A 70 -10.22 -1.17 -4.54
CA GLY A 70 -9.64 -1.17 -5.88
C GLY A 70 -8.25 -0.53 -6.00
N GLY A 71 -7.42 -0.70 -4.97
CA GLY A 71 -6.02 -0.30 -5.01
C GLY A 71 -5.24 -1.05 -6.10
N SER A 72 -4.32 -0.35 -6.77
CA SER A 72 -3.36 -0.96 -7.70
C SER A 72 -1.93 -0.57 -7.34
N VAL A 73 -1.71 0.72 -7.06
CA VAL A 73 -0.40 1.26 -6.66
C VAL A 73 0.02 0.69 -5.30
N GLY A 74 -0.92 0.53 -4.37
CA GLY A 74 -0.68 0.00 -3.03
C GLY A 74 -2.01 -0.31 -2.33
N LEU A 75 -1.94 -0.63 -1.05
CA LEU A 75 -3.11 -0.95 -0.24
C LEU A 75 -3.90 0.32 0.10
N LEU A 76 -5.20 0.27 -0.12
CA LEU A 76 -6.16 1.27 0.35
C LEU A 76 -6.96 0.66 1.49
N VAL A 77 -7.04 1.37 2.62
CA VAL A 77 -7.86 1.01 3.78
C VAL A 77 -8.84 2.13 4.07
N GLN A 78 -10.02 1.78 4.58
CA GLN A 78 -10.96 2.76 5.12
C GLN A 78 -11.43 2.34 6.51
N SER A 79 -11.32 3.25 7.47
CA SER A 79 -11.83 3.09 8.83
C SER A 79 -12.60 4.36 9.24
N PRO A 80 -13.91 4.30 9.57
CA PRO A 80 -14.64 5.48 10.01
C PRO A 80 -13.93 6.21 11.16
N SER A 81 -14.08 7.53 11.25
CA SER A 81 -13.34 8.35 12.23
C SER A 81 -13.69 8.06 13.68
N ASP A 82 -14.86 7.46 13.91
CA ASP A 82 -15.42 7.05 15.19
C ASP A 82 -15.38 5.53 15.40
N ALA A 83 -14.77 4.77 14.48
CA ALA A 83 -14.62 3.33 14.60
C ALA A 83 -13.38 2.97 15.43
N SER A 84 -13.48 1.87 16.17
CA SER A 84 -12.34 1.21 16.78
C SER A 84 -11.51 0.44 15.75
N VAL A 85 -10.30 0.00 16.15
CA VAL A 85 -9.43 -0.82 15.29
C VAL A 85 -10.04 -2.18 14.93
N ASP A 86 -10.98 -2.67 15.74
CA ASP A 86 -11.66 -3.96 15.53
C ASP A 86 -12.76 -3.87 14.45
N GLU A 87 -13.11 -2.65 14.02
CA GLU A 87 -14.18 -2.38 13.05
C GLU A 87 -13.64 -2.10 11.64
N ILE A 88 -12.34 -2.30 11.40
CA ILE A 88 -11.78 -2.24 10.05
C ILE A 88 -12.39 -3.38 9.21
N PRO A 89 -12.91 -3.11 8.00
CA PRO A 89 -13.47 -4.15 7.15
C PRO A 89 -12.50 -5.31 6.93
N THR A 90 -12.99 -6.54 7.10
CA THR A 90 -12.16 -7.75 7.01
C THR A 90 -11.49 -7.92 5.64
N GLY A 91 -12.12 -7.42 4.57
CA GLY A 91 -11.55 -7.41 3.23
C GLY A 91 -10.28 -6.55 3.14
N ASP A 92 -10.25 -5.40 3.82
CA ASP A 92 -9.06 -4.54 3.86
C ASP A 92 -7.93 -5.22 4.66
N LEU A 93 -8.26 -5.87 5.78
CA LEU A 93 -7.30 -6.63 6.59
C LEU A 93 -6.71 -7.81 5.81
N GLU A 94 -7.55 -8.54 5.07
CA GLU A 94 -7.09 -9.68 4.25
C GLU A 94 -6.23 -9.21 3.07
N THR A 95 -6.61 -8.09 2.45
CA THR A 95 -5.79 -7.43 1.41
C THR A 95 -4.42 -7.06 1.96
N ALA A 96 -4.34 -6.57 3.21
CA ALA A 96 -3.07 -6.23 3.85
C ALA A 96 -2.16 -7.45 4.05
N LYS A 97 -2.72 -8.59 4.49
CA LYS A 97 -1.95 -9.83 4.65
C LYS A 97 -1.39 -10.33 3.32
N LEU A 98 -2.25 -10.43 2.30
CA LEU A 98 -1.85 -10.85 0.96
C LEU A 98 -0.81 -9.91 0.34
N TYR A 99 -0.94 -8.61 0.58
CA TYR A 99 0.05 -7.64 0.12
C TYR A 99 1.39 -7.80 0.83
N ALA A 100 1.40 -8.01 2.15
CA ALA A 100 2.62 -8.27 2.91
C ALA A 100 3.33 -9.56 2.44
N GLU A 101 2.57 -10.62 2.17
CA GLU A 101 3.10 -11.87 1.59
C GLU A 101 3.74 -11.63 0.22
N ARG A 102 3.06 -10.86 -0.66
CA ARG A 102 3.61 -10.48 -1.95
C ARG A 102 4.92 -9.70 -1.81
N VAL A 103 4.97 -8.69 -0.93
CA VAL A 103 6.17 -7.88 -0.69
C VAL A 103 7.31 -8.76 -0.21
N LYS A 104 7.05 -9.65 0.76
CA LYS A 104 8.02 -10.63 1.23
C LYS A 104 8.56 -11.50 0.08
N SER A 105 7.69 -12.05 -0.75
CA SER A 105 8.09 -12.86 -1.91
C SER A 105 8.96 -12.09 -2.91
N ILE A 106 8.67 -10.80 -3.15
CA ILE A 106 9.52 -9.96 -4.02
C ILE A 106 10.89 -9.71 -3.39
N VAL A 107 10.95 -9.42 -2.08
CA VAL A 107 12.21 -9.26 -1.36
C VAL A 107 13.06 -10.53 -1.48
N GLU A 108 12.46 -11.71 -1.25
CA GLU A 108 13.15 -13.00 -1.36
C GLU A 108 13.71 -13.24 -2.77
N LYS A 109 12.96 -12.90 -3.82
CA LYS A 109 13.41 -13.04 -5.22
C LYS A 109 14.54 -12.09 -5.63
N LEU A 110 14.67 -10.94 -4.97
CA LEU A 110 15.72 -9.97 -5.26
C LEU A 110 17.00 -10.23 -4.45
N HIS A 111 16.93 -11.06 -3.42
CA HIS A 111 18.06 -11.46 -2.58
C HIS A 111 18.61 -12.86 -2.90
N SER A 112 17.97 -13.61 -3.80
CA SER A 112 18.44 -14.91 -4.31
C SER A 112 19.48 -14.76 -5.41
#